data_AF-A0A523R938-F1
#
_entry.id   AF-A0A523R938-F1
#
_cell.length_a   1.000
_cell.length_b   1.000
_cell.length_c   1.000
_cell.angle_alpha   90.00
_cell.angle_beta   90.00
_cell.angle_gamma   90.00
#
_symmetry.space_group_name_H-M   'P 1'
#
loop_
_entity.id
_entity.type
_entity.pdbx_description
1 polymer ?
#
loop_
_entity_poly.entity_id
_entity_poly.type
_entity_poly.pdbx_seq_one_letter_code
_entity_poly.pdbx_strand_id
1 'polypeptide(L)'
;MFKKTQLGFKTYKSDAAPFFFYIEIFPFDTSLIKNPNLYSLVKIIEKNPIIPIPMRVDRVFNGENSVIIRPRETISFQISEDQLAVINPHHFLSYGIKNLIYFSEIRSSEQFFKTLSSKKVISWWEATRFLYGNLYRLEEDFSAFLRAYLHTMVKSYIQGNDLVSAAIQYCQILEDVCKKRMEQNRILMEIDGEKSNVKMYKNKDLTYYKKLKKVREHQSRPELIDIEIINYSSNNWPKYPTPKKGIVRTVKKYIPLLIYDDLQECMLLNLKYLEENEKTILNPSSLIEEKIITIIDSSNYDDDFKKKNIWWKDFSNIKPDLFVNEMFQSPPK
;
A
#
# COMPACT_ATOMS: atom_id res chain seq x y z
N MET A 1 25.05 24.66 -22.09
CA MET A 1 23.65 24.18 -22.21
C MET A 1 23.15 23.87 -20.79
N PHE A 2 22.44 24.80 -20.16
CA PHE A 2 21.93 24.59 -18.80
C PHE A 2 20.87 23.48 -18.84
N LYS A 3 21.11 22.36 -18.14
CA LYS A 3 20.07 21.33 -17.94
C LYS A 3 18.89 22.02 -17.27
N LYS A 4 17.75 22.06 -17.95
CA LYS A 4 16.47 22.50 -17.40
C LYS A 4 16.27 21.76 -16.07
N THR A 5 16.22 22.48 -14.96
CA THR A 5 16.00 21.89 -13.64
C THR A 5 14.71 21.10 -13.69
N GLN A 6 14.77 19.79 -13.44
CA GLN A 6 13.59 18.94 -13.49
C GLN A 6 12.67 19.33 -12.32
N LEU A 7 11.49 19.85 -12.62
CA LEU A 7 10.59 20.47 -11.64
C LEU A 7 9.71 19.45 -10.87
N GLY A 8 10.11 18.17 -10.82
CA GLY A 8 9.40 17.09 -10.11
C GLY A 8 10.13 15.76 -10.15
N PHE A 9 9.53 14.75 -9.52
CA PHE A 9 10.08 13.40 -9.45
C PHE A 9 10.15 12.76 -10.84
N LYS A 10 11.14 11.90 -11.06
CA LYS A 10 11.27 11.16 -12.32
C LYS A 10 10.29 9.99 -12.33
N THR A 11 9.43 9.96 -13.34
CA THR A 11 8.47 8.87 -13.58
C THR A 11 8.72 8.22 -14.94
N TYR A 12 8.21 7.00 -15.13
CA TYR A 12 8.31 6.27 -16.38
C TYR A 12 6.92 5.94 -16.92
N LYS A 13 6.66 6.29 -18.19
CA LYS A 13 5.36 6.05 -18.85
C LYS A 13 4.96 4.58 -18.93
N SER A 14 5.96 3.69 -18.96
CA SER A 14 5.75 2.24 -19.00
C SER A 14 5.40 1.66 -17.63
N ASP A 15 5.76 2.34 -16.54
CA ASP A 15 5.52 1.86 -15.19
C ASP A 15 4.07 2.13 -14.77
N ALA A 16 3.36 1.08 -14.37
CA ALA A 16 2.01 1.13 -13.85
C ALA A 16 1.92 1.72 -12.44
N ALA A 17 3.05 1.79 -11.73
CA ALA A 17 3.14 2.29 -10.37
C ALA A 17 2.08 1.68 -9.43
N PRO A 18 2.02 0.33 -9.30
CA PRO A 18 1.12 -0.30 -8.35
C PRO A 18 1.51 0.08 -6.92
N PHE A 19 0.52 0.20 -6.04
CA PHE A 19 0.71 0.40 -4.61
C PHE A 19 -0.47 -0.17 -3.83
N PHE A 20 -0.22 -0.53 -2.59
CA PHE A 20 -1.25 -0.94 -1.64
C PHE A 20 -1.00 -0.29 -0.29
N PHE A 21 -1.89 -0.49 0.66
CA PHE A 21 -1.69 -0.01 2.03
C PHE A 21 -1.65 -1.20 2.98
N TYR A 22 -0.63 -1.31 3.81
CA TYR A 22 -0.59 -2.27 4.90
C TYR A 22 -0.87 -1.56 6.24
N ILE A 23 -1.09 -2.34 7.29
CA ILE A 23 -1.29 -1.80 8.64
C ILE A 23 0.01 -1.99 9.42
N GLU A 24 0.64 -0.88 9.77
CA GLU A 24 1.85 -0.80 10.58
C GLU A 24 1.51 -0.90 12.06
N ILE A 25 2.40 -1.51 12.84
CA ILE A 25 2.25 -1.71 14.29
C ILE A 25 2.98 -0.65 15.11
N PHE A 26 3.88 0.13 14.51
CA PHE A 26 4.58 1.21 15.18
C PHE A 26 4.23 2.58 14.59
N PRO A 27 4.35 3.66 15.38
CA PRO A 27 4.33 4.99 14.83
C PRO A 27 5.40 5.15 13.75
N PHE A 28 5.04 5.83 12.65
CA PHE A 28 6.01 6.11 11.60
C PHE A 28 7.17 6.94 12.15
N ASP A 29 8.41 6.56 11.81
CA ASP A 29 9.60 7.28 12.25
C ASP A 29 9.77 8.60 11.47
N THR A 30 9.48 9.70 12.14
CA THR A 30 9.56 11.06 11.60
C THR A 30 10.76 11.83 12.12
N SER A 31 11.70 11.18 12.83
CA SER A 31 12.86 11.83 13.45
C SER A 31 13.76 12.59 12.47
N LEU A 32 13.74 12.20 11.19
CA LEU A 32 14.50 12.84 10.12
C LEU A 32 13.83 14.11 9.57
N ILE A 33 12.54 14.34 9.86
CA ILE A 33 11.77 15.46 9.34
C ILE A 33 11.94 16.66 10.27
N LYS A 34 12.73 17.64 9.84
CA LYS A 34 13.12 18.79 10.68
C LYS A 34 12.35 20.09 10.38
N ASN A 35 11.46 20.08 9.40
CA ASN A 35 10.76 21.30 8.98
C ASN A 35 9.64 21.65 9.99
N PRO A 36 9.74 22.77 10.73
CA PRO A 36 8.75 23.13 11.74
C PRO A 36 7.36 23.41 11.14
N ASN A 37 7.29 23.85 9.89
CA ASN A 37 6.01 24.10 9.20
C ASN A 37 5.24 22.82 8.90
N LEU A 38 5.88 21.65 9.02
CA LEU A 38 5.29 20.34 8.78
C LEU A 38 4.98 19.59 10.09
N TYR A 39 5.17 20.21 11.25
CA TYR A 39 5.04 19.53 12.54
C TYR A 39 3.64 18.93 12.77
N SER A 40 2.58 19.69 12.50
CA SER A 40 1.19 19.20 12.62
C SER A 40 0.93 18.01 11.70
N LEU A 41 1.42 18.10 10.45
CA LEU A 41 1.32 17.04 9.45
C LEU A 41 2.04 15.77 9.89
N VAL A 42 3.27 15.93 10.38
CA VAL A 42 4.11 14.87 10.97
C VAL A 42 3.37 14.15 12.08
N LYS A 43 2.72 14.88 13.01
CA LYS A 43 1.94 14.27 14.10
C LYS A 43 0.73 13.46 13.64
N ILE A 44 0.11 13.84 12.51
CA ILE A 44 -0.98 13.06 11.94
C ILE A 44 -0.45 11.76 11.31
N ILE A 45 0.66 11.84 10.58
CA ILE A 45 1.29 10.68 9.95
C ILE A 45 1.80 9.68 11.00
N GLU A 46 2.48 10.15 12.05
CA GLU A 46 3.00 9.31 13.14
C GLU A 46 1.92 8.39 13.73
N LYS A 47 0.69 8.88 13.83
CA LYS A 47 -0.43 8.15 14.44
C LYS A 47 -1.26 7.33 13.45
N ASN A 48 -0.99 7.45 12.15
CA ASN A 48 -1.75 6.78 11.11
C ASN A 48 -1.08 5.42 10.77
N PRO A 49 -1.61 4.27 11.23
CA PRO A 49 -1.01 2.98 10.95
C PRO A 49 -1.17 2.51 9.49
N ILE A 50 -1.93 3.20 8.63
CA ILE A 50 -2.18 2.73 7.26
C ILE A 50 -1.14 3.33 6.32
N ILE A 51 -0.10 2.56 6.03
CA ILE A 51 1.09 3.01 5.31
C ILE A 51 1.05 2.54 3.85
N PRO A 52 1.25 3.44 2.86
CA PRO A 52 1.35 3.04 1.46
C PRO A 52 2.67 2.33 1.19
N ILE A 53 2.62 1.22 0.47
CA ILE A 53 3.79 0.51 0.01
C ILE A 53 3.66 0.12 -1.48
N PRO A 54 4.64 0.49 -2.31
CA PRO A 54 5.57 1.59 -2.05
C PRO A 54 4.83 2.94 -1.96
N MET A 55 5.45 3.94 -1.34
CA MET A 55 4.78 5.21 -1.05
C MET A 55 4.37 6.05 -2.26
N ARG A 56 4.75 5.76 -3.51
CA ARG A 56 4.33 6.46 -4.77
C ARG A 56 4.17 7.99 -4.73
N VAL A 57 4.96 8.70 -3.91
CA VAL A 57 4.92 10.16 -3.78
C VAL A 57 5.21 10.86 -5.11
N ASP A 58 5.99 10.19 -5.97
CA ASP A 58 6.31 10.63 -7.32
C ASP A 58 5.06 10.83 -8.19
N ARG A 59 4.08 9.92 -8.08
CA ARG A 59 2.86 9.96 -8.89
C ARG A 59 1.88 11.00 -8.36
N VAL A 60 1.72 11.08 -7.04
CA VAL A 60 0.85 12.08 -6.39
C VAL A 60 1.35 13.50 -6.70
N PHE A 61 2.65 13.76 -6.50
CA PHE A 61 3.24 15.07 -6.76
C PHE A 61 3.13 15.49 -8.23
N ASN A 62 3.38 14.54 -9.15
CA ASN A 62 3.30 14.82 -10.58
C ASN A 62 1.86 14.87 -11.12
N GLY A 63 0.86 14.42 -10.35
CA GLY A 63 -0.54 14.31 -10.79
C GLY A 63 -0.75 13.22 -11.84
N GLU A 64 0.10 12.19 -11.81
CA GLU A 64 0.08 11.05 -12.74
C GLU A 64 -0.73 9.89 -12.16
N ASN A 65 -1.11 8.92 -12.98
CA ASN A 65 -1.88 7.78 -12.47
C ASN A 65 -0.99 6.77 -11.70
N SER A 66 -1.63 6.05 -10.79
CA SER A 66 -1.11 4.86 -10.12
C SER A 66 -2.13 3.73 -10.24
N VAL A 67 -1.77 2.54 -9.75
CA VAL A 67 -2.68 1.39 -9.71
C VAL A 67 -2.82 0.93 -8.27
N ILE A 68 -4.04 0.97 -7.73
CA ILE A 68 -4.30 0.44 -6.38
C ILE A 68 -4.41 -1.08 -6.48
N ILE A 69 -3.65 -1.81 -5.67
CA ILE A 69 -3.83 -3.26 -5.49
C ILE A 69 -5.07 -3.46 -4.60
N ARG A 70 -6.02 -4.26 -5.06
CA ARG A 70 -7.33 -4.41 -4.41
C ARG A 70 -7.58 -5.88 -4.09
N PRO A 71 -8.04 -6.20 -2.86
CA PRO A 71 -8.58 -7.52 -2.56
C PRO A 71 -9.70 -7.91 -3.53
N ARG A 72 -9.74 -9.19 -3.89
CA ARG A 72 -10.83 -9.74 -4.72
C ARG A 72 -12.10 -10.00 -3.93
N GLU A 73 -12.00 -10.03 -2.61
CA GLU A 73 -13.06 -10.37 -1.69
C GLU A 73 -13.08 -9.42 -0.49
N THR A 74 -14.18 -9.47 0.27
CA THR A 74 -14.27 -8.76 1.55
C THR A 74 -13.22 -9.31 2.52
N ILE A 75 -12.54 -8.40 3.21
CA ILE A 75 -11.52 -8.76 4.19
C ILE A 75 -12.18 -8.84 5.56
N SER A 76 -12.29 -10.06 6.06
CA SER A 76 -12.86 -10.35 7.36
C SER A 76 -12.12 -11.48 8.06
N PHE A 77 -12.25 -11.55 9.38
CA PHE A 77 -11.73 -12.63 10.21
C PHE A 77 -12.60 -12.85 11.45
N GLN A 78 -12.79 -14.11 11.85
CA GLN A 78 -13.61 -14.49 13.00
C GLN A 78 -12.84 -14.29 14.31
N ILE A 79 -13.34 -13.43 15.20
CA ILE A 79 -12.65 -13.01 16.43
C ILE A 79 -13.10 -13.83 17.65
N SER A 80 -14.38 -14.19 17.72
CA SER A 80 -14.99 -15.08 18.74
C SER A 80 -15.99 -16.03 18.08
N GLU A 81 -16.82 -16.76 18.81
CA GLU A 81 -17.86 -17.61 18.18
C GLU A 81 -18.91 -16.77 17.42
N ASP A 82 -19.28 -15.62 17.99
CA ASP A 82 -20.37 -14.79 17.48
C ASP A 82 -19.90 -13.51 16.78
N GLN A 83 -18.60 -13.18 16.79
CA GLN A 83 -18.11 -11.90 16.27
C GLN A 83 -17.11 -12.05 15.12
N LEU A 84 -17.29 -11.20 14.12
CA LEU A 84 -16.44 -11.06 12.95
C LEU A 84 -15.86 -9.64 12.89
N ALA A 85 -14.54 -9.53 12.74
CA ALA A 85 -13.89 -8.28 12.35
C ALA A 85 -13.89 -8.15 10.83
N VAL A 86 -14.21 -6.96 10.32
CA VAL A 86 -14.27 -6.66 8.88
C VAL A 86 -13.56 -5.34 8.60
N ILE A 87 -12.72 -5.29 7.57
CA ILE A 87 -12.16 -4.01 7.09
C ILE A 87 -13.18 -3.34 6.17
N ASN A 88 -13.53 -2.10 6.50
CA ASN A 88 -14.33 -1.23 5.63
C ASN A 88 -13.43 -0.64 4.53
N PRO A 89 -13.60 -1.05 3.25
CA PRO A 89 -12.70 -0.63 2.18
C PRO A 89 -12.67 0.89 1.95
N HIS A 90 -13.78 1.57 2.21
CA HIS A 90 -13.87 3.01 1.98
C HIS A 90 -13.08 3.79 3.04
N HIS A 91 -13.31 3.48 4.32
CA HIS A 91 -12.59 4.12 5.41
C HIS A 91 -11.09 3.80 5.35
N PHE A 92 -10.76 2.53 5.08
CA PHE A 92 -9.37 2.07 4.94
C PHE A 92 -8.63 2.84 3.84
N LEU A 93 -9.18 2.90 2.63
CA LEU A 93 -8.55 3.64 1.53
C LEU A 93 -8.53 5.15 1.77
N SER A 94 -9.59 5.73 2.33
CA SER A 94 -9.63 7.16 2.65
C SER A 94 -8.50 7.54 3.60
N TYR A 95 -8.31 6.75 4.66
CA TYR A 95 -7.29 6.97 5.67
C TYR A 95 -5.87 6.77 5.13
N GLY A 96 -5.65 5.74 4.30
CA GLY A 96 -4.38 5.52 3.61
C GLY A 96 -4.05 6.59 2.56
N ILE A 97 -5.02 6.99 1.74
CA ILE A 97 -4.85 8.05 0.72
C ILE A 97 -4.50 9.38 1.37
N LYS A 98 -5.16 9.73 2.48
CA LYS A 98 -4.80 10.90 3.29
C LYS A 98 -3.33 10.83 3.73
N ASN A 99 -2.89 9.69 4.26
CA ASN A 99 -1.49 9.47 4.67
C ASN A 99 -0.52 9.64 3.49
N LEU A 100 -0.83 9.04 2.34
CA LEU A 100 -0.05 9.12 1.11
C LEU A 100 0.11 10.56 0.61
N ILE A 101 -0.96 11.37 0.64
CA ILE A 101 -0.91 12.79 0.27
C ILE A 101 -0.01 13.56 1.24
N TYR A 102 -0.08 13.24 2.52
CA TYR A 102 0.72 13.91 3.56
C TYR A 102 2.22 13.57 3.39
N PHE A 103 2.55 12.31 3.13
CA PHE A 103 3.90 11.91 2.76
C PHE A 103 4.39 12.63 1.50
N SER A 104 3.51 12.82 0.53
CA SER A 104 3.85 13.52 -0.72
C SER A 104 4.16 14.99 -0.47
N GLU A 105 3.42 15.67 0.40
CA GLU A 105 3.71 17.05 0.82
C GLU A 105 5.05 17.16 1.54
N ILE A 106 5.33 16.26 2.48
CA ILE A 106 6.62 16.28 3.21
C ILE A 106 7.78 16.11 2.22
N ARG A 107 7.71 15.08 1.38
CA ARG A 107 8.78 14.80 0.42
C ARG A 107 8.95 15.90 -0.62
N SER A 108 7.85 16.52 -1.08
CA SER A 108 7.96 17.64 -2.01
C SER A 108 8.55 18.88 -1.38
N SER A 109 8.19 19.16 -0.13
CA SER A 109 8.74 20.27 0.64
C SER A 109 10.23 20.06 0.93
N GLU A 110 10.67 18.85 1.29
CA GLU A 110 12.08 18.52 1.53
C GLU A 110 12.94 18.57 0.25
N GLN A 111 12.45 17.99 -0.85
CA GLN A 111 13.27 17.80 -2.05
C GLN A 111 13.23 18.99 -3.01
N PHE A 112 12.08 19.67 -3.10
CA PHE A 112 11.86 20.71 -4.11
C PHE A 112 11.52 22.07 -3.52
N PHE A 113 11.37 22.19 -2.19
CA PHE A 113 10.86 23.39 -1.52
C PHE A 113 9.52 23.84 -2.10
N LYS A 114 8.66 22.86 -2.40
CA LYS A 114 7.36 23.08 -3.01
C LYS A 114 6.26 22.38 -2.25
N THR A 115 5.18 23.11 -2.11
CA THR A 115 3.91 22.60 -1.63
C THR A 115 3.15 21.87 -2.72
N LEU A 116 2.50 20.79 -2.33
CA LEU A 116 1.65 19.96 -3.17
C LEU A 116 0.38 20.74 -3.57
N SER A 117 0.15 20.88 -4.88
CA SER A 117 -1.04 21.59 -5.36
C SER A 117 -2.28 20.70 -5.34
N SER A 118 -3.41 21.22 -4.85
CA SER A 118 -4.70 20.53 -4.88
C SER A 118 -5.07 20.02 -6.28
N LYS A 119 -4.82 20.83 -7.33
CA LYS A 119 -5.02 20.42 -8.74
C LYS A 119 -4.28 19.13 -9.11
N LYS A 120 -3.03 18.96 -8.65
CA LYS A 120 -2.23 17.75 -8.94
C LYS A 120 -2.76 16.54 -8.21
N VAL A 121 -3.16 16.69 -6.94
CA VAL A 121 -3.75 15.61 -6.14
C VAL A 121 -5.08 15.15 -6.74
N ILE A 122 -5.96 16.08 -7.12
CA ILE A 122 -7.24 15.77 -7.80
C ILE A 122 -6.96 15.04 -9.12
N SER A 123 -6.01 15.54 -9.92
CA SER A 123 -5.62 14.92 -11.19
C SER A 123 -5.11 13.48 -10.99
N TRP A 124 -4.25 13.25 -10.00
CA TRP A 124 -3.77 11.90 -9.65
C TRP A 124 -4.93 10.98 -9.27
N TRP A 125 -5.85 11.43 -8.41
CA TRP A 125 -6.94 10.60 -7.93
C TRP A 125 -7.95 10.26 -9.01
N GLU A 126 -8.38 11.24 -9.81
CA GLU A 126 -9.29 11.00 -10.95
C GLU A 126 -8.68 10.06 -11.98
N ALA A 127 -7.35 10.14 -12.19
CA ALA A 127 -6.66 9.22 -13.09
C ALA A 127 -6.44 7.82 -12.49
N THR A 128 -6.44 7.68 -11.17
CA THR A 128 -6.13 6.42 -10.45
C THR A 128 -7.38 5.63 -10.08
N ARG A 129 -8.44 6.29 -9.61
CA ARG A 129 -9.61 5.65 -8.99
C ARG A 129 -10.42 4.75 -9.93
N PHE A 130 -10.28 4.95 -11.24
CA PHE A 130 -10.90 4.15 -12.30
C PHE A 130 -10.01 3.06 -12.88
N LEU A 131 -8.73 3.02 -12.50
CA LEU A 131 -7.81 2.03 -12.99
C LEU A 131 -7.87 0.76 -12.14
N TYR A 132 -7.86 -0.35 -12.84
CA TYR A 132 -7.67 -1.67 -12.29
C TYR A 132 -6.45 -2.30 -12.96
N GLY A 133 -5.52 -2.81 -12.15
CA GLY A 133 -4.44 -3.66 -12.65
C GLY A 133 -4.68 -5.10 -12.21
N ASN A 134 -4.65 -6.05 -13.15
CA ASN A 134 -4.78 -7.46 -12.82
C ASN A 134 -3.49 -7.97 -12.18
N LEU A 135 -3.42 -7.88 -10.85
CA LEU A 135 -2.25 -8.21 -10.04
C LEU A 135 -2.51 -9.49 -9.23
N TYR A 136 -3.06 -10.51 -9.90
CA TYR A 136 -3.62 -11.73 -9.32
C TYR A 136 -2.97 -12.19 -8.01
N ARG A 137 -1.66 -12.46 -8.03
CA ARG A 137 -0.95 -12.95 -6.84
C ARG A 137 -0.82 -11.92 -5.72
N LEU A 138 -0.53 -10.66 -6.07
CA LEU A 138 -0.40 -9.59 -5.09
C LEU A 138 -1.74 -9.23 -4.44
N GLU A 139 -2.85 -9.38 -5.15
CA GLU A 139 -4.20 -9.18 -4.58
C GLU A 139 -4.52 -10.26 -3.53
N GLU A 140 -4.12 -11.50 -3.77
CA GLU A 140 -4.23 -12.61 -2.80
C GLU A 140 -3.33 -12.37 -1.58
N ASP A 141 -2.06 -12.04 -1.80
CA ASP A 141 -1.11 -11.79 -0.72
C ASP A 141 -1.52 -10.56 0.11
N PHE A 142 -1.99 -9.48 -0.53
CA PHE A 142 -2.53 -8.31 0.16
C PHE A 142 -3.74 -8.67 1.04
N SER A 143 -4.65 -9.50 0.53
CA SER A 143 -5.79 -9.99 1.29
C SER A 143 -5.33 -10.78 2.53
N ALA A 144 -4.28 -11.61 2.38
CA ALA A 144 -3.71 -12.36 3.48
C ALA A 144 -3.05 -11.45 4.53
N PHE A 145 -2.32 -10.40 4.12
CA PHE A 145 -1.69 -9.46 5.05
C PHE A 145 -2.72 -8.73 5.91
N LEU A 146 -3.80 -8.24 5.31
CA LEU A 146 -4.86 -7.58 6.05
C LEU A 146 -5.61 -8.55 6.99
N ARG A 147 -5.84 -9.79 6.55
CA ARG A 147 -6.42 -10.84 7.43
C ARG A 147 -5.49 -11.20 8.57
N ALA A 148 -4.17 -11.22 8.35
CA ALA A 148 -3.20 -11.47 9.40
C ALA A 148 -3.34 -10.44 10.52
N TYR A 149 -3.46 -9.14 10.18
CA TYR A 149 -3.68 -8.09 11.18
C TYR A 149 -4.98 -8.28 11.97
N LEU A 150 -6.08 -8.65 11.31
CA LEU A 150 -7.34 -8.95 12.00
C LEU A 150 -7.20 -10.16 12.94
N HIS A 151 -6.55 -11.22 12.46
CA HIS A 151 -6.37 -12.47 13.18
C HIS A 151 -5.48 -12.34 14.42
N THR A 152 -4.45 -11.50 14.36
CA THR A 152 -3.48 -11.34 15.46
C THR A 152 -3.81 -10.11 16.29
N MET A 153 -3.63 -8.91 15.73
CA MET A 153 -3.69 -7.64 16.47
C MET A 153 -5.10 -7.34 16.98
N VAL A 154 -6.09 -7.36 16.10
CA VAL A 154 -7.48 -7.03 16.49
C VAL A 154 -8.03 -8.09 17.43
N LYS A 155 -7.81 -9.37 17.13
CA LYS A 155 -8.28 -10.45 18.00
C LYS A 155 -7.70 -10.35 19.40
N SER A 156 -6.39 -10.17 19.52
CA SER A 156 -5.74 -10.03 20.82
C SER A 156 -6.22 -8.80 21.58
N TYR A 157 -6.44 -7.68 20.88
CA TYR A 157 -7.02 -6.49 21.51
C TYR A 157 -8.41 -6.75 22.10
N ILE A 158 -9.33 -7.34 21.32
CA ILE A 158 -10.70 -7.62 21.75
C ILE A 158 -10.75 -8.64 22.90
N GLN A 159 -9.85 -9.63 22.88
CA GLN A 159 -9.79 -10.68 23.90
C GLN A 159 -8.96 -10.30 25.14
N GLY A 160 -8.32 -9.12 25.15
CA GLY A 160 -7.44 -8.69 26.24
C GLY A 160 -6.13 -9.49 26.34
N ASN A 161 -5.67 -10.08 25.24
CA ASN A 161 -4.41 -10.81 25.17
C ASN A 161 -3.21 -9.85 25.00
N ASP A 162 -2.00 -10.37 25.19
CA ASP A 162 -0.76 -9.61 24.99
C ASP A 162 -0.59 -9.13 23.53
N LEU A 163 -0.56 -7.81 23.36
CA LEU A 163 -0.38 -7.18 22.06
C LEU A 163 1.05 -7.29 21.54
N VAL A 164 2.06 -7.44 22.39
CA VAL A 164 3.45 -7.60 21.95
C VAL A 164 3.61 -8.94 21.24
N SER A 165 3.15 -10.03 21.87
CA SER A 165 3.13 -11.36 21.25
C SER A 165 2.30 -11.38 19.97
N ALA A 166 1.15 -10.70 19.94
CA ALA A 166 0.33 -10.58 18.73
C ALA A 166 1.05 -9.84 17.59
N ALA A 167 1.79 -8.78 17.92
CA ALA A 167 2.59 -8.01 16.97
C ALA A 167 3.76 -8.83 16.40
N ILE A 168 4.44 -9.61 17.24
CA ILE A 168 5.48 -10.55 16.78
C ILE A 168 4.89 -11.54 15.77
N GLN A 169 3.76 -12.16 16.10
CA GLN A 169 3.09 -13.11 15.20
C GLN A 169 2.66 -12.44 13.89
N TYR A 170 2.12 -11.22 13.94
CA TYR A 170 1.77 -10.45 12.75
C TYR A 170 2.98 -10.25 11.83
N CYS A 171 4.08 -9.73 12.37
CA CYS A 171 5.29 -9.46 11.60
C CYS A 171 5.91 -10.73 11.03
N GLN A 172 5.94 -11.82 11.80
CA GLN A 172 6.42 -13.13 11.33
C GLN A 172 5.60 -13.65 10.14
N ILE A 173 4.27 -13.56 10.20
CA ILE A 173 3.40 -14.01 9.08
C ILE A 173 3.73 -13.23 7.79
N LEU A 174 3.86 -11.91 7.88
CA LEU A 174 4.16 -11.09 6.70
C LEU A 174 5.59 -11.35 6.19
N GLU A 175 6.58 -11.45 7.08
CA GLU A 175 7.96 -11.77 6.76
C GLU A 175 8.07 -13.12 6.03
N ASP A 176 7.47 -14.17 6.59
CA ASP A 176 7.49 -15.52 6.02
C ASP A 176 6.89 -15.56 4.61
N VAL A 177 5.75 -14.86 4.40
CA VAL A 177 5.12 -14.78 3.08
C VAL A 177 6.05 -14.06 2.10
N CYS A 178 6.60 -12.90 2.47
CA CYS A 178 7.50 -12.13 1.59
C CYS A 178 8.76 -12.93 1.25
N LYS A 179 9.42 -13.51 2.26
CA LYS A 179 10.59 -14.37 2.11
C LYS A 179 10.31 -15.52 1.17
N LYS A 180 9.23 -16.26 1.42
CA LYS A 180 8.82 -17.39 0.56
C LYS A 180 8.61 -16.97 -0.89
N ARG A 181 7.96 -15.82 -1.13
CA ARG A 181 7.76 -15.30 -2.50
C ARG A 181 9.10 -15.00 -3.17
N MET A 182 9.99 -14.31 -2.46
CA MET A 182 11.31 -13.96 -2.97
C MET A 182 12.17 -15.21 -3.25
N GLU A 183 12.23 -16.18 -2.33
CA GLU A 183 12.96 -17.44 -2.51
C GLU A 183 12.44 -18.25 -3.70
N GLN A 184 11.11 -18.27 -3.91
CA GLN A 184 10.50 -18.91 -5.07
C GLN A 184 10.86 -18.23 -6.40
N ASN A 185 11.20 -16.93 -6.36
CA ASN A 185 11.51 -16.08 -7.52
C ASN A 185 10.50 -16.25 -8.67
N ARG A 186 9.23 -16.40 -8.33
CA ARG A 186 8.14 -16.57 -9.29
C ARG A 186 6.90 -15.89 -8.78
N ILE A 187 6.19 -15.23 -9.70
CA ILE A 187 4.89 -14.62 -9.42
C ILE A 187 3.91 -15.04 -10.51
N LEU A 188 2.70 -15.37 -10.09
CA LEU A 188 1.60 -15.75 -10.97
C LEU A 188 0.93 -14.48 -11.49
N MET A 189 0.93 -14.32 -12.81
CA MET A 189 0.33 -13.21 -13.53
C MET A 189 -0.83 -13.70 -14.36
N GLU A 190 -1.80 -12.82 -14.63
CA GLU A 190 -2.93 -13.09 -15.51
C GLU A 190 -3.05 -11.95 -16.53
N ILE A 191 -2.92 -12.27 -17.82
CA ILE A 191 -3.03 -11.31 -18.94
C ILE A 191 -4.00 -11.91 -19.96
N ASP A 192 -5.04 -11.16 -20.35
CA ASP A 192 -6.08 -11.64 -21.27
C ASP A 192 -6.73 -12.98 -20.83
N GLY A 193 -6.76 -13.25 -19.53
CA GLY A 193 -7.29 -14.49 -18.93
C GLY A 193 -6.31 -15.67 -18.93
N GLU A 194 -5.13 -15.51 -19.53
CA GLU A 194 -4.06 -16.51 -19.50
C GLU A 194 -3.18 -16.33 -18.27
N LYS A 195 -3.05 -17.40 -17.48
CA LYS A 195 -2.21 -17.42 -16.27
C LYS A 195 -0.81 -17.92 -16.58
N SER A 196 0.21 -17.16 -16.19
CA SER A 196 1.61 -17.56 -16.37
C SER A 196 2.45 -17.24 -15.13
N ASN A 197 3.46 -18.07 -14.85
CA ASN A 197 4.45 -17.80 -13.81
C ASN A 197 5.67 -17.12 -14.44
N VAL A 198 6.02 -15.94 -13.94
CA VAL A 198 7.16 -15.15 -14.42
C VAL A 198 8.18 -14.95 -13.30
N LYS A 199 9.46 -14.77 -13.66
CA LYS A 199 10.52 -14.54 -12.67
C LYS A 199 10.48 -13.11 -12.14
N MET A 200 10.66 -12.94 -10.83
CA MET A 200 10.71 -11.62 -10.19
C MET A 200 12.09 -10.97 -10.29
N TYR A 201 13.15 -11.77 -10.42
CA TYR A 201 14.52 -11.31 -10.64
C TYR A 201 15.35 -12.33 -11.43
N LYS A 202 16.45 -11.85 -12.00
CA LYS A 202 17.49 -12.68 -12.62
C LYS A 202 18.80 -12.53 -11.86
N ASN A 203 19.44 -13.67 -11.59
CA ASN A 203 20.79 -13.72 -11.06
C ASN A 203 21.79 -13.52 -12.20
N LYS A 204 22.76 -12.63 -12.02
CA LYS A 204 23.85 -12.41 -12.96
C LYS A 204 25.18 -12.37 -12.22
N ASP A 205 26.12 -13.18 -12.68
CA ASP A 205 27.52 -13.05 -12.29
C ASP A 205 28.16 -11.92 -13.09
N LEU A 206 28.59 -10.88 -12.40
CA LEU A 206 29.32 -9.77 -12.99
C LEU A 206 30.78 -9.90 -12.66
N THR A 207 31.61 -9.68 -13.67
CA THR A 207 33.06 -9.59 -13.51
C THR A 207 33.48 -8.17 -13.85
N TYR A 208 34.06 -7.46 -12.90
CA TYR A 208 34.60 -6.11 -13.12
C TYR A 208 35.89 -5.90 -12.32
N TYR A 209 36.62 -4.83 -12.62
CA TYR A 209 37.87 -4.50 -11.94
C TYR A 209 37.63 -3.46 -10.84
N LYS A 210 38.00 -3.78 -9.60
CA LYS A 210 37.99 -2.84 -8.46
C LYS A 210 39.43 -2.67 -7.98
N LYS A 211 39.98 -1.46 -8.09
CA LYS A 211 41.39 -1.15 -7.76
C LYS A 211 42.38 -2.13 -8.43
N LEU A 212 42.26 -2.30 -9.74
CA LEU A 212 43.08 -3.22 -10.57
C LEU A 212 42.96 -4.72 -10.24
N LYS A 213 42.14 -5.11 -9.26
CA LYS A 213 41.82 -6.52 -8.98
C LYS A 213 40.53 -6.93 -9.68
N LYS A 214 40.54 -8.08 -10.35
CA LYS A 214 39.35 -8.69 -10.95
C LYS A 214 38.46 -9.22 -9.83
N VAL A 215 37.27 -8.66 -9.69
CA VAL A 215 36.24 -9.08 -8.73
C VAL A 215 35.11 -9.75 -9.48
N ARG A 216 34.64 -10.87 -8.96
CA ARG A 216 33.39 -11.51 -9.37
C ARG A 216 32.34 -11.22 -8.31
N GLU A 217 31.18 -10.74 -8.72
CA GLU A 217 30.07 -10.42 -7.83
C GLU A 217 28.79 -11.02 -8.40
N HIS A 218 28.04 -11.72 -7.54
CA HIS A 218 26.73 -12.24 -7.87
C HIS A 218 25.69 -11.17 -7.56
N GLN A 219 24.92 -10.75 -8.58
CA GLN A 219 23.88 -9.73 -8.40
C GLN A 219 22.51 -10.26 -8.81
N SER A 220 21.54 -10.09 -7.91
CA SER A 220 20.12 -10.27 -8.20
C SER A 220 19.58 -8.97 -8.82
N ARG A 221 19.06 -9.05 -10.05
CA ARG A 221 18.47 -7.91 -10.75
C ARG A 221 16.95 -8.05 -10.83
N PRO A 222 16.17 -7.11 -10.26
CA PRO A 222 14.73 -7.13 -10.39
C PRO A 222 14.27 -7.14 -11.85
N GLU A 223 13.21 -7.88 -12.14
CA GLU A 223 12.61 -7.96 -13.47
C GLU A 223 11.38 -7.06 -13.59
N LEU A 224 11.21 -6.47 -14.77
CA LEU A 224 10.00 -5.76 -15.14
C LEU A 224 8.99 -6.77 -15.70
N ILE A 225 7.82 -6.83 -15.07
CA ILE A 225 6.76 -7.75 -15.43
C ILE A 225 5.59 -6.98 -16.02
N ASP A 226 5.01 -7.52 -17.08
CA ASP A 226 3.84 -6.97 -17.74
C ASP A 226 2.56 -7.24 -16.92
N ILE A 227 1.67 -6.25 -16.88
CA ILE A 227 0.34 -6.32 -16.26
C ILE A 227 -0.70 -5.68 -17.15
N GLU A 228 -1.88 -6.27 -17.12
CA GLU A 228 -3.06 -5.73 -17.76
C GLU A 228 -3.66 -4.60 -16.90
N ILE A 229 -3.79 -3.42 -17.50
CA ILE A 229 -4.46 -2.26 -16.93
C ILE A 229 -5.76 -2.02 -17.69
N ILE A 230 -6.85 -1.96 -16.93
CA ILE A 230 -8.21 -1.74 -17.39
C ILE A 230 -8.69 -0.40 -16.85
N ASN A 231 -9.25 0.44 -17.73
CA ASN A 231 -9.84 1.73 -17.33
C ASN A 231 -11.36 1.66 -17.33
N TYR A 232 -11.97 1.80 -16.15
CA TYR A 232 -13.41 1.75 -15.96
C TYR A 232 -14.12 3.12 -16.04
N SER A 233 -13.42 4.19 -16.40
CA SER A 233 -14.00 5.55 -16.44
C SER A 233 -15.24 5.66 -17.34
N SER A 234 -15.32 4.86 -18.41
CA SER A 234 -16.43 4.89 -19.38
C SER A 234 -17.47 3.78 -19.21
N ASN A 235 -17.22 2.77 -18.37
CA ASN A 235 -17.98 1.50 -18.39
C ASN A 235 -18.62 1.09 -17.04
N ASN A 236 -18.55 1.97 -16.03
CA ASN A 236 -18.82 1.67 -14.63
C ASN A 236 -17.99 0.50 -14.08
N TRP A 237 -17.80 0.46 -12.76
CA TRP A 237 -17.13 -0.67 -12.14
C TRP A 237 -17.97 -1.95 -12.24
N PRO A 238 -17.36 -3.10 -12.56
CA PRO A 238 -18.09 -4.36 -12.61
C PRO A 238 -18.47 -4.79 -11.19
N LYS A 239 -19.58 -5.51 -11.05
CA LYS A 239 -20.01 -6.09 -9.75
C LYS A 239 -19.09 -7.23 -9.29
N TYR A 240 -18.32 -7.82 -10.20
CA TYR A 240 -17.46 -8.98 -9.97
C TYR A 240 -16.11 -8.78 -10.68
N PRO A 241 -15.04 -9.46 -10.23
CA PRO A 241 -13.68 -9.33 -10.75
C PRO A 241 -13.47 -9.99 -12.14
N THR A 242 -14.48 -9.96 -13.01
CA THR A 242 -14.41 -10.50 -14.37
C THR A 242 -14.48 -9.36 -15.38
N PRO A 243 -13.40 -9.12 -16.16
CA PRO A 243 -13.41 -8.10 -17.19
C PRO A 243 -14.52 -8.34 -18.22
N LYS A 244 -15.36 -7.32 -18.49
CA LYS A 244 -16.33 -7.41 -19.59
C LYS A 244 -15.61 -7.41 -20.94
N LYS A 245 -16.17 -8.13 -21.93
CA LYS A 245 -15.73 -8.03 -23.33
C LYS A 245 -15.90 -6.59 -23.83
N GLY A 246 -14.93 -6.08 -24.59
CA GLY A 246 -14.97 -4.76 -25.22
C GLY A 246 -14.42 -3.59 -24.40
N ILE A 247 -13.89 -3.82 -23.19
CA ILE A 247 -13.20 -2.77 -22.43
C ILE A 247 -11.77 -2.61 -22.95
N VAL A 248 -11.33 -1.35 -23.11
CA VAL A 248 -9.95 -1.03 -23.51
C VAL A 248 -8.97 -1.51 -22.45
N ARG A 249 -8.04 -2.36 -22.87
CA ARG A 249 -6.96 -2.90 -22.05
C ARG A 249 -5.63 -2.36 -22.54
N THR A 250 -4.74 -2.06 -21.61
CA THR A 250 -3.37 -1.64 -21.92
C THR A 250 -2.39 -2.45 -21.10
N VAL A 251 -1.26 -2.81 -21.69
CA VAL A 251 -0.20 -3.49 -20.96
C VAL A 251 0.80 -2.46 -20.43
N LYS A 252 1.10 -2.57 -19.14
CA LYS A 252 2.10 -1.75 -18.44
C LYS A 252 3.05 -2.66 -17.67
N LYS A 253 4.16 -2.10 -17.20
CA LYS A 253 5.19 -2.82 -16.46
C LYS A 253 5.21 -2.44 -15.00
N TYR A 254 5.70 -3.32 -14.15
CA TYR A 254 6.05 -3.01 -12.76
C TYR A 254 7.12 -3.98 -12.26
N ILE A 255 7.65 -3.71 -11.06
CA ILE A 255 8.67 -4.56 -10.41
C ILE A 255 8.08 -5.12 -9.11
N PRO A 256 7.57 -6.36 -9.08
CA PRO A 256 6.97 -6.94 -7.88
C PRO A 256 7.98 -7.18 -6.76
N LEU A 257 9.23 -7.50 -7.09
CA LEU A 257 10.27 -7.77 -6.09
C LEU A 257 10.38 -6.65 -5.06
N LEU A 258 10.36 -5.39 -5.50
CA LEU A 258 10.50 -4.24 -4.60
C LEU A 258 9.39 -4.17 -3.55
N ILE A 259 8.18 -4.64 -3.89
CA ILE A 259 7.06 -4.63 -2.95
C ILE A 259 7.30 -5.62 -1.80
N TYR A 260 7.76 -6.83 -2.13
CA TYR A 260 8.04 -7.86 -1.12
C TYR A 260 9.31 -7.56 -0.33
N ASP A 261 10.32 -6.99 -0.99
CA ASP A 261 11.59 -6.60 -0.37
C ASP A 261 11.36 -5.48 0.66
N ASP A 262 10.68 -4.39 0.26
CA ASP A 262 10.33 -3.28 1.16
C ASP A 262 9.49 -3.78 2.34
N LEU A 263 8.50 -4.66 2.11
CA LEU A 263 7.64 -5.16 3.19
C LEU A 263 8.40 -6.09 4.14
N GLN A 264 9.27 -6.97 3.62
CA GLN A 264 10.08 -7.86 4.45
C GLN A 264 11.02 -7.03 5.33
N GLU A 265 11.69 -6.02 4.77
CA GLU A 265 12.58 -5.14 5.53
C GLU A 265 11.82 -4.43 6.66
N CYS A 266 10.62 -3.90 6.39
CA CYS A 266 9.77 -3.32 7.42
C CYS A 266 9.44 -4.33 8.53
N MET A 267 9.04 -5.56 8.18
CA MET A 267 8.69 -6.56 9.20
C MET A 267 9.90 -7.01 10.02
N LEU A 268 11.07 -7.18 9.41
CA LEU A 268 12.32 -7.51 10.11
C LEU A 268 12.73 -6.40 11.08
N LEU A 269 12.64 -5.14 10.65
CA LEU A 269 12.91 -4.00 11.52
C LEU A 269 11.93 -3.94 12.70
N ASN A 270 10.65 -4.19 12.45
CA ASN A 270 9.62 -4.23 13.49
C ASN A 270 9.87 -5.35 14.50
N LEU A 271 10.24 -6.54 14.04
CA LEU A 271 10.60 -7.66 14.93
C LEU A 271 11.75 -7.27 15.85
N LYS A 272 12.78 -6.62 15.31
CA LYS A 272 13.89 -6.12 16.11
C LYS A 272 13.42 -5.12 17.17
N TYR A 273 12.59 -4.14 16.82
CA TYR A 273 12.04 -3.19 17.79
C TYR A 273 11.19 -3.83 18.88
N LEU A 274 10.46 -4.91 18.56
CA LEU A 274 9.69 -5.69 19.52
C LEU A 274 10.61 -6.46 20.49
N GLU A 275 11.69 -7.06 19.99
CA GLU A 275 12.68 -7.77 20.81
C GLU A 275 13.40 -6.83 21.79
N GLU A 276 13.73 -5.62 21.33
CA GLU A 276 14.47 -4.62 22.09
C GLU A 276 13.56 -3.73 22.98
N ASN A 277 12.21 -3.87 22.86
CA ASN A 277 11.21 -3.02 23.52
C ASN A 277 11.43 -1.50 23.30
N GLU A 278 11.93 -1.11 22.13
CA GLU A 278 12.32 0.28 21.84
C GLU A 278 11.14 1.22 21.61
N LYS A 279 10.01 0.69 21.14
CA LYS A 279 8.88 1.49 20.66
C LYS A 279 7.54 0.99 21.23
N THR A 280 6.63 1.94 21.46
CA THR A 280 5.25 1.63 21.84
C THR A 280 4.44 1.23 20.62
N ILE A 281 3.78 0.07 20.71
CA ILE A 281 2.91 -0.45 19.65
C ILE A 281 1.65 0.42 19.53
N LEU A 282 1.22 0.67 18.29
CA LEU A 282 -0.06 1.30 17.98
C LEU A 282 -1.21 0.38 18.34
N ASN A 283 -2.10 0.86 19.21
CA ASN A 283 -3.27 0.12 19.62
C ASN A 283 -4.31 0.05 18.48
N PRO A 284 -4.88 -1.14 18.17
CA PRO A 284 -5.94 -1.28 17.17
C PRO A 284 -7.22 -0.46 17.43
N SER A 285 -7.42 0.05 18.66
CA SER A 285 -8.61 0.83 19.04
C SER A 285 -8.89 1.99 18.09
N SER A 286 -7.84 2.72 17.68
CA SER A 286 -7.96 3.85 16.74
C SER A 286 -8.59 3.43 15.40
N LEU A 287 -8.24 2.26 14.87
CA LEU A 287 -8.81 1.73 13.64
C LEU A 287 -10.29 1.33 13.80
N ILE A 288 -10.68 0.92 15.00
CA ILE A 288 -12.06 0.56 15.33
C ILE A 288 -12.91 1.82 15.52
N GLU A 289 -12.41 2.80 16.28
CA GLU A 289 -13.05 4.10 16.52
C GLU A 289 -13.32 4.84 15.21
N GLU A 290 -12.35 4.84 14.28
CA GLU A 290 -12.47 5.45 12.96
C GLU A 290 -13.30 4.62 11.95
N LYS A 291 -13.88 3.49 12.41
CA LYS A 291 -14.69 2.55 11.61
C LYS A 291 -13.95 1.99 10.39
N ILE A 292 -12.63 1.98 10.45
CA ILE A 292 -11.79 1.31 9.45
C ILE A 292 -11.93 -0.19 9.61
N ILE A 293 -11.96 -0.66 10.86
CA ILE A 293 -12.28 -2.03 11.24
C ILE A 293 -13.61 -2.00 11.98
N THR A 294 -14.58 -2.78 11.53
CA THR A 294 -15.88 -2.92 12.19
C THR A 294 -15.98 -4.31 12.78
N ILE A 295 -16.39 -4.39 14.05
CA ILE A 295 -16.77 -5.65 14.69
C ILE A 295 -18.28 -5.81 14.54
N ILE A 296 -18.71 -6.93 13.95
CA ILE A 296 -20.13 -7.25 13.73
C ILE A 296 -20.44 -8.62 14.30
N ASP A 297 -21.71 -8.87 14.61
CA ASP A 297 -22.18 -10.24 14.83
C ASP A 297 -22.05 -11.05 13.54
N SER A 298 -21.57 -12.27 13.63
CA SER A 298 -21.36 -13.16 12.48
C SER A 298 -22.65 -13.47 11.73
N SER A 299 -23.80 -13.42 12.42
CA SER A 299 -25.13 -13.54 11.80
C SER A 299 -25.46 -12.39 10.84
N ASN A 300 -24.84 -11.22 11.01
CA ASN A 300 -25.00 -10.06 10.12
C ASN A 300 -24.06 -10.11 8.89
N TYR A 301 -23.22 -11.15 8.76
CA TYR A 301 -22.29 -11.31 7.62
C TYR A 301 -22.95 -11.97 6.41
N ASP A 302 -24.06 -11.40 5.96
CA ASP A 302 -24.82 -11.86 4.81
C ASP A 302 -24.27 -11.34 3.47
N ASP A 303 -24.92 -11.73 2.37
CA ASP A 303 -24.52 -11.31 1.02
C ASP A 303 -24.73 -9.81 0.76
N ASP A 304 -25.67 -9.15 1.44
CA ASP A 304 -25.87 -7.71 1.32
C ASP A 304 -24.74 -6.94 2.00
N PHE A 305 -24.33 -7.38 3.19
CA PHE A 305 -23.18 -6.85 3.90
C PHE A 305 -21.90 -7.01 3.08
N LYS A 306 -21.66 -8.20 2.50
CA LYS A 306 -20.50 -8.45 1.60
C LYS A 306 -20.53 -7.52 0.40
N LYS A 307 -21.70 -7.32 -0.24
CA LYS A 307 -21.86 -6.40 -1.39
C LYS A 307 -21.55 -4.95 -1.03
N LYS A 308 -21.89 -4.49 0.18
CA LYS A 308 -21.54 -3.13 0.66
C LYS A 308 -20.04 -2.96 0.90
N ASN A 309 -19.36 -4.04 1.28
CA ASN A 309 -17.94 -4.09 1.63
C ASN A 309 -17.05 -4.70 0.53
N ILE A 310 -17.42 -4.53 -0.75
CA ILE A 310 -16.55 -4.87 -1.87
C ILE A 310 -15.49 -3.79 -2.13
N TRP A 311 -14.32 -4.23 -2.61
CA TRP A 311 -13.21 -3.37 -3.03
C TRP A 311 -13.30 -2.92 -4.51
N TRP A 312 -14.21 -3.53 -5.27
CA TRP A 312 -14.42 -3.31 -6.70
C TRP A 312 -15.40 -2.16 -6.98
N LYS A 313 -15.04 -0.95 -6.54
CA LYS A 313 -15.82 0.28 -6.75
C LYS A 313 -14.91 1.48 -7.03
N ASP A 314 -15.47 2.59 -7.51
CA ASP A 314 -14.67 3.76 -7.91
C ASP A 314 -14.20 4.65 -6.75
N PHE A 315 -14.69 4.40 -5.54
CA PHE A 315 -14.43 5.20 -4.34
C PHE A 315 -14.59 6.72 -4.57
N SER A 316 -15.56 7.13 -5.40
CA SER A 316 -15.89 8.53 -5.73
C SER A 316 -16.15 9.44 -4.52
N ASN A 317 -16.51 8.85 -3.39
CA ASN A 317 -16.74 9.55 -2.13
C ASN A 317 -15.45 9.98 -1.42
N ILE A 318 -14.29 9.44 -1.79
CA ILE A 318 -13.00 9.93 -1.28
C ILE A 318 -12.73 11.27 -1.97
N LYS A 319 -12.56 12.34 -1.19
CA LYS A 319 -12.35 13.72 -1.65
C LYS A 319 -10.94 14.21 -1.25
N PRO A 320 -9.90 13.93 -2.05
CA PRO A 320 -8.53 14.27 -1.73
C PRO A 320 -8.26 15.76 -1.53
N ASP A 321 -9.06 16.62 -2.16
CA ASP A 321 -8.99 18.07 -2.01
C ASP A 321 -9.27 18.52 -0.58
N LEU A 322 -10.15 17.82 0.14
CA LEU A 322 -10.40 18.08 1.56
C LEU A 322 -9.14 17.81 2.38
N PHE A 323 -8.43 16.71 2.11
CA PHE A 323 -7.18 16.39 2.82
C PHE A 323 -6.11 17.45 2.56
N VAL A 324 -6.03 17.97 1.33
CA VAL A 324 -5.10 19.06 1.01
C VAL A 324 -5.46 20.33 1.77
N ASN A 325 -6.75 20.67 1.88
CA ASN A 325 -7.19 21.85 2.63
C ASN A 325 -6.91 21.72 4.13
N GLU A 326 -7.08 20.52 4.70
CA GLU A 326 -6.76 20.22 6.10
C GLU A 326 -5.29 20.47 6.43
N MET A 327 -4.35 20.21 5.51
CA MET A 327 -2.91 20.43 5.75
C MET A 327 -2.55 21.88 6.05
N PHE A 328 -3.28 22.84 5.47
CA PHE A 328 -2.98 24.28 5.56
C PHE A 328 -3.88 25.03 6.53
N GLN A 329 -4.87 24.35 7.12
CA GLN A 329 -5.64 24.90 8.23
C GLN A 329 -4.78 24.80 9.49
N SER A 330 -4.45 25.94 10.09
CA SER A 330 -3.77 25.96 11.39
C SER A 330 -4.63 25.20 12.40
N PRO A 331 -4.04 24.35 13.28
CA PRO A 331 -4.83 23.75 14.35
C PRO A 331 -5.47 24.87 15.18
N PRO A 332 -6.73 24.69 15.64
CA PRO A 332 -7.32 25.64 16.58
C PRO A 332 -6.37 25.81 17.77
N LYS A 333 -6.09 27.07 18.12
CA LYS A 333 -5.23 27.46 19.24
C LYS A 333 -5.75 26.95 20.57
#